data_AF-A0A958SK15-F1
#
_entry.id   AF-A0A958SK15-F1
#
_cell.length_a   1.000
_cell.length_b   1.000
_cell.length_c   1.000
_cell.angle_alpha   90.00
_cell.angle_beta   90.00
_cell.angle_gamma   90.00
#
_symmetry.space_group_name_H-M   'P 1'
#
loop_
_entity.id
_entity.type
_entity.pdbx_description
1 polymer ?
#
loop_
_entity_poly.entity_id
_entity_poly.type
_entity_poly.pdbx_seq_one_letter_code
_entity_poly.pdbx_strand_id
1 'polypeptide(L)'
;IMESAQLDSFNVMLTINGLSLYSLTDFLDQCMEWKKKYGANKPALSINLLRFPSFMSGLALPLDLRKKRKAEIERWYQAHIDNPLFQIHERESLIRLMDYLDTVQQPHSNSSDSTTAALDFKTFYQQYDQRRGKSFEKTFPKELTDWYKSIPAKSKSSFLKQKYYTLRSMAREKLNRL
;
A
#
# COMPACT_ATOMS: atom_id res chain seq x y z
N ILE A 1 -2.74 23.73 -12.67
CA ILE A 1 -3.86 23.75 -11.70
C ILE A 1 -3.55 24.75 -10.59
N MET A 2 -2.61 24.49 -9.67
CA MET A 2 -2.30 25.44 -8.58
C MET A 2 -1.72 26.79 -9.04
N GLU A 3 -1.10 26.84 -10.23
CA GLU A 3 -0.58 28.08 -10.82
C GLU A 3 -1.64 28.88 -11.59
N SER A 4 -2.68 28.21 -12.08
CA SER A 4 -3.56 28.73 -13.13
C SER A 4 -5.02 28.89 -12.67
N ALA A 5 -5.41 28.20 -11.60
CA ALA A 5 -6.77 28.23 -11.07
C ALA A 5 -6.80 28.98 -9.74
N GLN A 6 -7.81 29.82 -9.55
CA GLN A 6 -8.07 30.52 -8.29
C GLN A 6 -8.74 29.54 -7.32
N LEU A 7 -7.92 28.76 -6.61
CA LEU A 7 -8.38 27.77 -5.64
C LEU A 7 -8.27 28.33 -4.23
N ASP A 8 -9.28 28.11 -3.39
CA ASP A 8 -9.18 28.40 -1.95
C ASP A 8 -8.44 27.28 -1.20
N SER A 9 -8.67 26.02 -1.60
CA SER A 9 -7.98 24.84 -1.08
C SER A 9 -7.74 23.80 -2.16
N PHE A 10 -6.72 22.97 -1.99
CA PHE A 10 -6.45 21.82 -2.84
C PHE A 10 -6.22 20.60 -1.95
N ASN A 11 -7.13 19.63 -1.98
CA ASN A 11 -7.11 18.49 -1.07
C ASN A 11 -6.61 17.24 -1.81
N VAL A 12 -5.65 16.53 -1.23
CA VAL A 12 -5.10 15.29 -1.79
C VAL A 12 -5.33 14.15 -0.80
N MET A 13 -6.11 13.16 -1.23
CA MET A 13 -6.36 11.95 -0.46
C MET A 13 -5.47 10.82 -0.97
N LEU A 14 -4.64 10.29 -0.09
CA LEU A 14 -3.70 9.21 -0.37
C LEU A 14 -4.25 7.90 0.19
N THR A 15 -4.22 6.84 -0.60
CA THR A 15 -4.52 5.48 -0.13
C THR A 15 -3.24 4.66 -0.15
N ILE A 16 -2.61 4.51 1.01
CA ILE A 16 -1.28 3.92 1.15
C ILE A 16 -1.37 2.40 1.08
N ASN A 17 -0.70 1.87 0.06
CA ASN A 17 -0.46 0.45 -0.16
C ASN A 17 1.02 0.10 0.11
N GLY A 18 1.37 -1.19 0.10
CA GLY A 18 2.74 -1.63 0.40
C GLY A 18 3.82 -1.08 -0.54
N LEU A 19 3.49 -0.80 -1.80
CA LEU A 19 4.43 -0.25 -2.78
C LEU A 19 4.64 1.25 -2.63
N SER A 20 3.57 1.99 -2.30
CA SER A 20 3.64 3.44 -2.13
C SER A 20 4.54 3.89 -0.98
N LEU A 21 4.83 3.00 -0.02
CA LEU A 21 5.74 3.27 1.09
C LEU A 21 7.16 3.64 0.63
N TYR A 22 7.58 3.19 -0.56
CA TYR A 22 8.93 3.38 -1.08
C TYR A 22 9.17 4.75 -1.73
N SER A 23 8.12 5.55 -1.93
CA SER A 23 8.23 6.91 -2.48
C SER A 23 7.32 7.89 -1.73
N LEU A 24 6.84 7.51 -0.54
CA LEU A 24 5.92 8.31 0.24
C LEU A 24 6.60 9.58 0.76
N THR A 25 7.79 9.48 1.32
CA THR A 25 8.55 10.63 1.84
C THR A 25 8.87 11.63 0.75
N ASP A 26 9.30 11.18 -0.43
CA ASP A 26 9.57 12.04 -1.58
C ASP A 26 8.31 12.81 -2.01
N PHE A 27 7.16 12.14 -1.98
CA PHE A 27 5.88 12.79 -2.27
C PHE A 27 5.49 13.81 -1.19
N LEU A 28 5.73 13.50 0.08
CA LEU A 28 5.48 14.42 1.19
C LEU A 28 6.40 15.65 1.11
N ASP A 29 7.68 15.48 0.75
CA ASP A 29 8.61 16.59 0.49
C ASP A 29 8.09 17.49 -0.62
N GLN A 30 7.66 16.91 -1.74
CA GLN A 30 7.06 17.68 -2.84
C GLN A 30 5.81 18.45 -2.39
N CYS A 31 5.00 17.87 -1.51
CA CYS A 31 3.84 18.55 -0.94
C CYS A 31 4.25 19.71 -0.01
N MET A 32 5.33 19.57 0.75
CA MET A 32 5.87 20.67 1.57
C MET A 32 6.37 21.83 0.71
N GLU A 33 7.02 21.54 -0.42
CA GLU A 33 7.41 22.57 -1.39
C GLU A 33 6.21 23.31 -1.98
N TRP A 34 5.14 22.58 -2.33
CA TRP A 34 3.91 23.20 -2.81
C TRP A 34 3.22 24.03 -1.73
N LYS A 35 3.15 23.54 -0.49
CA LYS A 35 2.61 24.31 0.64
C LYS A 35 3.42 25.60 0.87
N LYS A 36 4.73 25.55 0.69
CA LYS A 36 5.60 26.74 0.80
C LYS A 36 5.32 27.75 -0.31
N LYS A 37 5.05 27.28 -1.54
CA LYS A 37 4.78 28.15 -2.70
C LYS A 37 3.36 28.71 -2.73
N TYR A 38 2.35 27.91 -2.35
CA TYR A 38 0.94 28.24 -2.56
C TYR A 38 0.11 28.40 -1.28
N GLY A 39 0.68 28.07 -0.11
CA GLY A 39 0.03 28.14 1.20
C GLY A 39 -0.30 26.77 1.79
N ALA A 40 -0.50 26.73 3.12
CA ALA A 40 -0.62 25.48 3.89
C ALA A 40 -1.74 24.52 3.43
N ASN A 41 -2.82 25.04 2.83
CA ASN A 41 -3.97 24.25 2.34
C ASN A 41 -3.80 23.78 0.88
N LYS A 42 -2.60 23.90 0.30
CA LYS A 42 -2.34 23.64 -1.12
C LYS A 42 -1.01 22.88 -1.33
N PRO A 43 -0.99 21.55 -1.16
CA PRO A 43 -2.12 20.69 -0.80
C PRO A 43 -2.39 20.58 0.71
N ALA A 44 -3.63 20.29 1.09
CA ALA A 44 -3.97 19.65 2.37
C ALA A 44 -4.09 18.13 2.15
N LEU A 45 -3.44 17.34 3.00
CA LEU A 45 -3.25 15.90 2.82
C LEU A 45 -4.14 15.07 3.76
N SER A 46 -4.67 13.96 3.22
CA SER A 46 -5.34 12.94 4.03
C SER A 46 -4.75 11.58 3.70
N ILE A 47 -4.17 10.91 4.71
CA ILE A 47 -3.48 9.62 4.54
C ILE A 47 -4.39 8.49 5.01
N ASN A 48 -4.88 7.70 4.07
CA ASN A 48 -5.75 6.54 4.30
C ASN A 48 -4.97 5.24 4.14
N LEU A 49 -5.32 4.24 4.94
CA LEU A 49 -4.67 2.93 4.94
C LEU A 49 -5.43 1.97 4.03
N LEU A 50 -4.75 1.35 3.08
CA LEU A 50 -5.35 0.27 2.28
C LEU A 50 -5.52 -0.97 3.16
N ARG A 51 -6.78 -1.34 3.45
CA ARG A 51 -7.12 -2.55 4.21
C ARG A 51 -7.57 -3.70 3.32
N PHE A 52 -8.17 -3.40 2.17
CA PHE A 52 -8.67 -4.37 1.22
C PHE A 52 -8.25 -3.98 -0.21
N PRO A 53 -7.68 -4.91 -1.00
CA PRO A 53 -7.36 -6.29 -0.65
C PRO A 53 -6.13 -6.40 0.28
N SER A 54 -6.16 -7.36 1.20
CA SER A 54 -5.13 -7.52 2.25
C SER A 54 -3.71 -7.70 1.68
N PHE A 55 -3.58 -8.44 0.56
CA PHE A 55 -2.28 -8.68 -0.08
C PHE A 55 -1.65 -7.43 -0.71
N MET A 56 -2.40 -6.33 -0.90
CA MET A 56 -1.84 -5.05 -1.36
C MET A 56 -1.54 -4.09 -0.21
N SER A 57 -2.04 -4.37 0.99
CA SER A 57 -1.82 -3.52 2.16
C SER A 57 -0.34 -3.44 2.53
N GLY A 58 0.03 -2.43 3.32
CA GLY A 58 1.38 -2.36 3.90
C GLY A 58 1.75 -3.60 4.71
N LEU A 59 0.75 -4.30 5.27
CA LEU A 59 0.93 -5.52 6.08
C LEU A 59 1.23 -6.78 5.28
N ALA A 60 1.08 -6.76 3.96
CA ALA A 60 1.51 -7.86 3.11
C ALA A 60 3.05 -7.96 3.03
N LEU A 61 3.76 -6.89 3.37
CA LEU A 61 5.22 -6.88 3.42
C LEU A 61 5.74 -7.60 4.68
N PRO A 62 6.91 -8.28 4.59
CA PRO A 62 7.61 -8.81 5.76
C PRO A 62 7.85 -7.74 6.81
N LEU A 63 7.87 -8.17 8.08
CA LEU A 63 8.05 -7.26 9.22
C LEU A 63 9.32 -6.42 9.08
N ASP A 64 10.43 -6.99 8.61
CA ASP A 64 11.68 -6.26 8.45
C ASP A 64 11.58 -5.12 7.44
N LEU A 65 10.89 -5.33 6.31
CA LEU A 65 10.66 -4.29 5.32
C LEU A 65 9.70 -3.22 5.85
N ARG A 66 8.67 -3.62 6.61
CA ARG A 66 7.76 -2.66 7.27
C ARG A 66 8.49 -1.78 8.27
N LYS A 67 9.35 -2.35 9.10
CA LYS A 67 10.15 -1.61 10.09
C LYS A 67 11.11 -0.62 9.42
N LYS A 68 11.76 -1.02 8.31
CA LYS A 68 12.59 -0.10 7.52
C LYS A 68 11.78 1.09 6.98
N ARG A 69 10.62 0.83 6.39
CA ARG A 69 9.73 1.88 5.87
C ARG A 69 9.20 2.78 6.98
N LYS A 70 8.83 2.22 8.13
CA LYS A 70 8.45 2.98 9.32
C LYS A 70 9.58 3.92 9.76
N ALA A 71 10.80 3.42 9.90
CA ALA A 71 11.95 4.21 10.33
C ALA A 71 12.30 5.35 9.34
N GLU A 72 12.07 5.14 8.04
CA GLU A 72 12.21 6.18 7.02
C GLU A 72 11.15 7.28 7.18
N ILE A 73 9.87 6.89 7.34
CA ILE A 73 8.76 7.82 7.59
C ILE A 73 8.96 8.57 8.92
N GLU A 74 9.43 7.88 9.96
CA GLU A 74 9.68 8.46 11.28
C GLU A 74 10.80 9.50 11.23
N ARG A 75 11.91 9.21 10.55
CA ARG A 75 12.98 10.20 10.31
C ARG A 75 12.46 11.43 9.57
N TRP A 76 11.67 11.23 8.53
CA TRP A 76 11.04 12.32 7.79
C TRP A 76 10.11 13.14 8.69
N TYR A 77 9.28 12.48 9.49
CA TYR A 77 8.34 13.10 10.42
C TYR A 77 9.05 13.98 11.46
N GLN A 78 10.11 13.46 12.11
CA GLN A 78 10.88 14.21 13.10
C GLN A 78 11.56 15.45 12.50
N ALA A 79 12.03 15.37 11.24
CA ALA A 79 12.61 16.52 10.55
C ALA A 79 11.58 17.62 10.21
N HIS A 80 10.30 17.29 10.15
CA HIS A 80 9.22 18.18 9.70
C HIS A 80 8.19 18.54 10.78
N ILE A 81 8.30 17.97 11.99
CA ILE A 81 7.29 18.15 13.04
C ILE A 81 7.15 19.61 13.48
N ASP A 82 8.21 20.41 13.43
CA ASP A 82 8.12 21.83 13.81
C ASP A 82 7.72 22.75 12.63
N ASN A 83 7.48 22.18 11.44
CA ASN A 83 7.08 22.96 10.27
C ASN A 83 5.62 23.42 10.40
N PRO A 84 5.34 24.75 10.46
CA PRO A 84 3.98 25.27 10.61
C PRO A 84 3.07 24.98 9.42
N LEU A 85 3.65 24.64 8.25
CA LEU A 85 2.88 24.27 7.05
C LEU A 85 2.36 22.81 7.11
N PHE A 86 2.95 21.99 7.97
CA PHE A 86 2.54 20.60 8.16
C PHE A 86 1.40 20.56 9.18
N GLN A 87 0.18 20.32 8.72
CA GLN A 87 -1.02 20.53 9.52
C GLN A 87 -1.24 19.38 10.51
N ILE A 88 -1.95 19.67 11.60
CA ILE A 88 -2.18 18.72 12.70
C ILE A 88 -2.80 17.41 12.21
N HIS A 89 -3.86 17.48 11.40
CA HIS A 89 -4.53 16.28 10.88
C HIS A 89 -3.65 15.44 9.95
N GLU A 90 -2.71 16.07 9.23
CA GLU A 90 -1.75 15.37 8.37
C GLU A 90 -0.73 14.59 9.21
N ARG A 91 -0.25 15.22 10.29
CA ARG A 91 0.64 14.60 11.29
C ARG A 91 -0.02 13.39 11.93
N GLU A 92 -1.25 13.55 12.44
CA GLU A 92 -2.01 12.45 13.06
C GLU A 92 -2.22 11.29 12.09
N SER A 93 -2.52 11.60 10.82
CA SER A 93 -2.69 10.57 9.79
C SER A 93 -1.39 9.82 9.50
N LEU A 94 -0.24 10.50 9.55
CA LEU A 94 1.08 9.87 9.37
C LEU A 94 1.50 9.04 10.59
N ILE A 95 1.22 9.52 11.81
CA ILE A 95 1.43 8.75 13.05
C ILE A 95 0.63 7.44 13.00
N ARG A 96 -0.65 7.52 12.62
CA ARG A 96 -1.49 6.33 12.44
C ARG A 96 -0.92 5.35 11.41
N LEU A 97 -0.30 5.84 10.34
CA LEU A 97 0.40 4.99 9.38
C LEU A 97 1.62 4.31 10.01
N MET A 98 2.44 5.03 10.77
CA MET A 98 3.60 4.46 11.47
C MET A 98 3.17 3.37 12.47
N ASP A 99 2.12 3.61 13.25
CA ASP A 99 1.55 2.63 14.18
C ASP A 99 1.03 1.39 13.45
N TYR A 100 0.38 1.59 12.30
CA TYR A 100 -0.11 0.51 11.45
C TYR A 100 1.02 -0.38 10.93
N LEU A 101 2.18 0.19 10.58
CA LEU A 101 3.31 -0.60 10.09
C LEU A 101 3.98 -1.44 11.19
N ASP A 102 3.93 -1.01 12.45
CA ASP A 102 4.65 -1.61 13.58
C ASP A 102 3.80 -2.56 14.43
N THR A 103 2.65 -2.07 14.90
CA THR A 103 1.86 -2.74 15.95
C THR A 103 0.85 -3.73 15.39
N VAL A 104 0.42 -3.54 14.14
CA VAL A 104 -0.66 -4.32 13.55
C VAL A 104 -0.11 -5.58 12.89
N GLN A 105 -0.59 -6.73 13.36
CA GLN A 105 -0.23 -8.03 12.80
C GLN A 105 -1.12 -8.44 11.62
N GLN A 106 -2.40 -8.02 11.61
CA GLN A 106 -3.38 -8.37 10.57
C GLN A 106 -4.22 -7.16 10.11
N PRO A 107 -4.41 -6.94 8.80
CA PRO A 107 -5.14 -5.77 8.27
C PRO A 107 -6.63 -5.71 8.62
N HIS A 108 -7.26 -6.87 8.83
CA HIS A 108 -8.63 -7.06 9.30
C HIS A 108 -8.82 -8.50 9.80
N SER A 109 -9.89 -8.78 10.56
CA SER A 109 -10.15 -10.10 11.20
C SER A 109 -10.16 -11.29 10.23
N ASN A 110 -10.62 -11.10 9.00
CA ASN A 110 -10.66 -12.14 7.96
C ASN A 110 -9.43 -12.14 7.03
N SER A 111 -8.29 -11.56 7.43
CA SER A 111 -7.13 -11.46 6.55
C SER A 111 -6.45 -12.82 6.37
N SER A 112 -6.03 -13.12 5.14
CA SER A 112 -5.26 -14.33 4.85
C SER A 112 -3.92 -14.31 5.58
N ASP A 113 -3.42 -15.51 5.94
CA ASP A 113 -2.08 -15.68 6.52
C ASP A 113 -1.02 -14.99 5.66
N SER A 114 0.05 -14.51 6.31
CA SER A 114 1.13 -13.75 5.66
C SER A 114 1.72 -14.45 4.44
N THR A 115 1.87 -15.78 4.49
CA THR A 115 2.32 -16.60 3.35
C THR A 115 1.35 -16.54 2.18
N THR A 116 0.04 -16.65 2.43
CA THR A 116 -0.99 -16.57 1.39
C THR A 116 -1.02 -15.17 0.77
N ALA A 117 -0.95 -14.14 1.60
CA ALA A 117 -0.88 -12.75 1.14
C ALA A 117 0.36 -12.50 0.26
N ALA A 118 1.53 -13.01 0.64
CA ALA A 118 2.74 -12.89 -0.17
C ALA A 118 2.62 -13.64 -1.52
N LEU A 119 2.03 -14.84 -1.52
CA LEU A 119 1.76 -15.59 -2.76
C LEU A 119 0.79 -14.85 -3.69
N ASP A 120 -0.26 -14.26 -3.12
CA ASP A 120 -1.24 -13.47 -3.88
C ASP A 120 -0.62 -12.18 -4.42
N PHE A 121 0.22 -11.51 -3.63
CA PHE A 121 1.03 -10.38 -4.08
C PHE A 121 1.87 -10.77 -5.30
N LYS A 122 2.65 -11.86 -5.22
CA LYS A 122 3.49 -12.31 -6.33
C LYS A 122 2.67 -12.62 -7.57
N THR A 123 1.61 -13.41 -7.40
CA THR A 123 0.73 -13.82 -8.50
C THR A 123 0.10 -12.61 -9.18
N PHE A 124 -0.35 -11.63 -8.40
CA PHE A 124 -0.94 -10.41 -8.93
C PHE A 124 0.05 -9.62 -9.79
N TYR A 125 1.24 -9.31 -9.27
CA TYR A 125 2.22 -8.50 -10.00
C TYR A 125 2.83 -9.24 -11.20
N GLN A 126 3.00 -10.56 -11.13
CA GLN A 126 3.41 -11.35 -12.31
C GLN A 126 2.40 -11.22 -13.45
N GLN A 127 1.11 -11.32 -13.14
CA GLN A 127 0.04 -11.15 -14.12
C GLN A 127 -0.06 -9.70 -14.61
N TYR A 128 0.11 -8.73 -13.72
CA TYR A 128 0.11 -7.31 -14.07
C TYR A 128 1.23 -6.99 -15.05
N ASP A 129 2.47 -7.43 -14.76
CA ASP A 129 3.64 -7.23 -15.61
C ASP A 129 3.43 -7.85 -16.99
N GLN A 130 2.94 -9.10 -17.05
CA GLN A 130 2.65 -9.79 -18.30
C GLN A 130 1.61 -9.04 -19.15
N ARG A 131 0.54 -8.54 -18.52
CA ARG A 131 -0.56 -7.85 -19.23
C ARG A 131 -0.20 -6.43 -19.66
N ARG A 132 0.71 -5.77 -18.94
CA ARG A 132 1.05 -4.36 -19.16
C ARG A 132 2.42 -4.16 -19.80
N GLY A 133 3.15 -5.24 -20.07
CA GLY A 133 4.53 -5.17 -20.56
C GLY A 133 5.45 -4.45 -19.57
N LYS A 134 5.22 -4.64 -18.26
CA LYS A 134 5.99 -4.00 -17.18
C LYS A 134 6.90 -5.01 -16.50
N SER A 135 7.77 -4.51 -15.63
CA SER A 135 8.67 -5.34 -14.83
C SER A 135 8.80 -4.79 -13.42
N PHE A 136 8.24 -5.52 -12.46
CA PHE A 136 8.32 -5.25 -11.04
C PHE A 136 9.79 -5.14 -10.60
N GLU A 137 10.63 -6.08 -11.04
CA GLU A 137 12.05 -6.14 -10.69
C GLU A 137 12.86 -4.94 -11.16
N LYS A 138 12.47 -4.32 -12.28
CA LYS A 138 13.15 -3.13 -12.81
C LYS A 138 12.61 -1.82 -12.21
N THR A 139 11.42 -1.87 -11.60
CA THR A 139 10.72 -0.67 -11.11
C THR A 139 10.99 -0.40 -9.64
N PHE A 140 11.10 -1.46 -8.83
CA PHE A 140 11.19 -1.33 -7.37
C PHE A 140 12.60 -1.53 -6.82
N PRO A 141 12.91 -1.00 -5.62
CA PRO A 141 14.22 -1.13 -5.01
C PRO A 141 14.63 -2.58 -4.72
N LYS A 142 15.94 -2.82 -4.69
CA LYS A 142 16.53 -4.16 -4.56
C LYS A 142 15.92 -4.97 -3.42
N GLU A 143 15.76 -4.39 -2.23
CA GLU A 143 15.22 -5.09 -1.06
C GLU A 143 13.77 -5.59 -1.24
N LEU A 144 12.93 -4.85 -1.96
CA LEU A 144 11.57 -5.29 -2.29
C LEU A 144 11.61 -6.40 -3.35
N THR A 145 12.50 -6.26 -4.34
CA THR A 145 12.65 -7.26 -5.41
C THR A 145 13.27 -8.57 -4.89
N ASP A 146 14.19 -8.51 -3.93
CA ASP A 146 14.81 -9.68 -3.30
C ASP A 146 13.74 -10.49 -2.55
N TRP A 147 12.89 -9.82 -1.76
CA TRP A 147 11.74 -10.46 -1.13
C TRP A 147 10.76 -11.02 -2.16
N TYR A 148 10.41 -10.25 -3.19
CA TYR A 148 9.51 -10.72 -4.25
C TYR A 148 10.02 -11.99 -4.94
N LYS A 149 11.34 -12.11 -5.14
CA LYS A 149 11.99 -13.30 -5.70
C LYS A 149 11.93 -14.49 -4.75
N SER A 150 12.09 -14.28 -3.45
CA SER A 150 12.09 -15.36 -2.45
C SER A 150 10.74 -16.03 -2.25
N ILE A 151 9.63 -15.37 -2.61
CA ILE A 151 8.29 -15.95 -2.53
C ILE A 151 8.17 -17.16 -3.48
N PRO A 152 7.72 -18.34 -3.03
CA PRO A 152 7.60 -19.51 -3.89
C PRO A 152 6.57 -19.29 -5.01
N ALA A 153 6.80 -19.86 -6.18
CA ALA A 153 5.84 -19.78 -7.28
C ALA A 153 4.60 -20.64 -6.97
N LYS A 154 3.38 -20.11 -7.15
CA LYS A 154 2.17 -20.93 -7.16
C LYS A 154 2.25 -21.91 -8.34
N SER A 155 2.30 -23.20 -8.05
CA SER A 155 2.11 -24.25 -9.07
C SER A 155 0.76 -24.05 -9.76
N LYS A 156 0.73 -24.10 -11.10
CA LYS A 156 -0.49 -23.99 -11.94
C LYS A 156 -1.63 -24.93 -11.48
N SER A 157 -1.29 -26.01 -10.77
CA SER A 157 -2.23 -26.99 -10.18
C SER A 157 -3.21 -26.38 -9.16
N SER A 158 -2.76 -25.42 -8.35
CA SER A 158 -3.55 -24.84 -7.25
C SER A 158 -4.75 -24.03 -7.76
N PHE A 159 -4.57 -23.27 -8.83
CA PHE A 159 -5.61 -22.41 -9.40
C PHE A 159 -6.77 -23.21 -10.01
N LEU A 160 -6.45 -24.31 -10.70
CA LEU A 160 -7.44 -25.22 -11.27
C LEU A 160 -8.20 -25.97 -10.17
N LYS A 161 -7.51 -26.41 -9.10
CA LYS A 161 -8.16 -27.03 -7.95
C LYS A 161 -9.11 -26.06 -7.24
N GLN A 162 -8.68 -24.84 -6.94
CA GLN A 162 -9.53 -23.85 -6.26
C GLN A 162 -10.79 -23.55 -7.09
N LYS A 163 -10.62 -23.27 -8.40
CA LYS A 163 -11.74 -23.00 -9.31
C LYS A 163 -12.69 -24.21 -9.41
N TYR A 164 -12.15 -25.43 -9.46
CA TYR A 164 -12.95 -26.66 -9.45
C TYR A 164 -13.76 -26.82 -8.14
N TYR A 165 -13.15 -26.58 -6.97
CA TYR A 165 -13.86 -26.70 -5.70
C TYR A 165 -14.96 -25.64 -5.54
N THR A 166 -14.72 -24.39 -5.95
CA THR A 166 -15.72 -23.32 -5.90
C THR A 166 -16.89 -23.59 -6.86
N LEU A 167 -16.61 -24.04 -8.09
CA LEU A 167 -17.67 -24.42 -9.03
C LEU A 167 -18.47 -25.62 -8.52
N ARG A 168 -17.82 -26.59 -7.88
CA ARG A 168 -18.49 -27.77 -7.30
C ARG A 168 -19.34 -27.43 -6.08
N SER A 169 -18.92 -26.50 -5.23
CA SER A 169 -19.73 -26.06 -4.07
C SER A 169 -20.97 -25.30 -4.54
N MET A 170 -20.83 -24.39 -5.49
CA MET A 170 -21.95 -23.65 -6.09
C MET A 170 -22.95 -24.58 -6.80
N ALA A 171 -22.46 -25.64 -7.45
CA ALA A 171 -23.30 -26.65 -8.07
C ALA A 171 -24.08 -27.48 -7.03
N ARG A 172 -23.47 -27.84 -5.89
CA ARG A 172 -24.15 -28.57 -4.81
C ARG A 172 -25.20 -27.72 -4.10
N GLU A 173 -24.92 -26.44 -3.85
CA GLU A 173 -25.92 -25.53 -3.26
C GLU A 173 -27.15 -25.35 -4.16
N LYS A 174 -26.97 -25.34 -5.49
CA LYS A 174 -28.09 -25.32 -6.42
C LYS A 174 -28.91 -26.61 -6.42
N LEU A 175 -28.26 -27.75 -6.23
CA LEU A 175 -28.92 -29.06 -6.21
C LEU A 175 -29.74 -29.28 -4.93
N ASN A 176 -29.28 -28.75 -3.80
CA ASN A 176 -29.96 -28.86 -2.50
C ASN A 176 -31.10 -27.84 -2.29
N ARG A 177 -31.31 -26.94 -3.26
CA ARG A 177 -32.40 -25.93 -3.25
C ARG A 177 -33.55 -26.27 -4.20
N LEU A 178 -33.51 -27.45 -4.83
CA LEU A 178 -34.59 -28.07 -5.60
C LEU A 178 -35.18 -29.21 -4.79
#